data_AF-D5PFC7-F1
#
_entry.id   AF-D5PFC7-F1
#
_cell.length_a   1.000
_cell.length_b   1.000
_cell.length_c   1.000
_cell.angle_alpha   90.00
_cell.angle_beta   90.00
_cell.angle_gamma   90.00
#
_symmetry.space_group_name_H-M   'P 1'
#
loop_
_entity.id
_entity.type
_entity.pdbx_description
1 polymer ?
#
loop_
_entity_poly.entity_id
_entity_poly.type
_entity_poly.pdbx_seq_one_letter_code
_entity_poly.pdbx_strand_id
1 'polypeptide(L)'
;MPQGWLPLARVAGLHGLKTRQAQEVAEKLGLRVKRGAALVSPAQQEKMRPELERLQQQKQFREASAKKGRRLVYESSASHTGFVDGDGATHLPFSNQELYRHLHPLLSNSDDRDEDPGCLRRPV
;
A
#
# COMPACT_ATOMS: atom_id res chain seq x y z
N MET A 1 -2.31 -23.18 -31.58
CA MET A 1 -1.54 -23.25 -30.31
C MET A 1 -1.27 -24.71 -30.02
N PRO A 2 -0.01 -25.14 -29.78
CA PRO A 2 0.26 -26.49 -29.31
C PRO A 2 -0.45 -26.74 -27.96
N GLN A 3 -0.99 -27.95 -27.78
CA GLN A 3 -1.79 -28.32 -26.60
C GLN A 3 -1.00 -28.08 -25.31
N GLY A 4 -1.62 -27.41 -24.34
CA GLY A 4 -1.03 -27.17 -23.00
C GLY A 4 -0.07 -25.98 -22.89
N TRP A 5 0.21 -25.25 -23.97
CA TRP A 5 1.01 -24.03 -23.91
C TRP A 5 0.16 -22.88 -23.42
N LEU A 6 0.54 -22.32 -22.28
CA LEU A 6 -0.20 -21.22 -21.66
C LEU A 6 0.60 -19.93 -21.74
N PRO A 7 -0.05 -18.80 -22.02
CA PRO A 7 0.59 -17.50 -21.86
C PRO A 7 1.10 -17.33 -20.43
N LEU A 8 2.26 -16.69 -20.26
CA LEU A 8 2.82 -16.39 -18.95
C LEU A 8 1.81 -15.65 -18.04
N ALA A 9 1.01 -14.75 -18.61
CA ALA A 9 -0.06 -14.05 -17.90
C ALA A 9 -1.13 -15.01 -17.37
N ARG A 10 -1.45 -16.08 -18.11
CA ARG A 10 -2.42 -17.10 -17.67
C ARG A 10 -1.84 -17.95 -16.55
N VAL A 11 -0.58 -18.35 -16.67
CA VAL A 11 0.15 -19.07 -15.60
C VAL A 11 0.20 -18.23 -14.32
N ALA A 12 0.55 -16.95 -14.43
CA ALA A 12 0.55 -16.02 -13.29
C ALA A 12 -0.84 -15.89 -12.64
N GLY A 13 -1.89 -15.79 -13.48
CA GLY A 13 -3.28 -15.70 -13.04
C GLY A 13 -3.74 -16.93 -12.25
N LEU A 14 -3.33 -18.14 -12.62
CA LEU A 14 -3.66 -19.37 -11.90
C LEU A 14 -3.12 -19.36 -10.45
N HIS A 15 -2.00 -18.68 -10.21
CA HIS A 15 -1.40 -18.53 -8.88
C HIS A 15 -1.75 -17.21 -8.19
N GLY A 16 -2.64 -16.38 -8.77
CA GLY A 16 -3.01 -15.08 -8.21
C GLY A 16 -1.85 -14.08 -8.15
N LEU A 17 -0.84 -14.24 -9.00
CA LEU A 17 0.36 -13.40 -9.07
C LEU A 17 0.30 -12.42 -10.25
N LYS A 18 1.11 -11.36 -10.18
CA LYS A 18 1.27 -10.43 -11.31
C LYS A 18 2.15 -11.07 -12.39
N THR A 19 1.88 -10.76 -13.66
CA THR A 19 2.69 -11.24 -14.80
C THR A 19 4.18 -10.92 -14.65
N ARG A 20 4.51 -9.76 -14.05
CA ARG A 20 5.89 -9.38 -13.74
C ARG A 20 6.57 -10.34 -12.75
N GLN A 21 5.86 -10.80 -11.73
CA GLN A 21 6.40 -11.75 -10.75
C GLN A 21 6.65 -13.11 -11.39
N ALA A 22 5.75 -13.58 -12.25
CA ALA A 22 5.97 -14.80 -13.02
C ALA A 22 7.16 -14.67 -14.00
N GLN A 23 7.38 -13.48 -14.57
CA GLN A 23 8.55 -13.20 -15.39
C GLN A 23 9.84 -13.26 -14.58
N GLU A 24 9.88 -12.67 -13.39
CA GLU A 24 11.05 -12.72 -12.49
C GLU A 24 11.41 -14.16 -12.11
N VAL A 25 10.40 -15.01 -11.85
CA VAL A 25 10.62 -16.46 -11.63
C VAL A 25 11.19 -17.14 -12.87
N ALA A 26 10.67 -16.81 -14.05
CA ALA A 26 11.15 -17.37 -15.29
C ALA A 26 12.62 -16.96 -15.57
N GLU A 27 12.97 -15.70 -15.34
CA GLU A 27 14.33 -15.17 -15.44
C GLU A 27 15.28 -15.85 -14.45
N LYS A 28 14.84 -16.05 -13.19
CA LYS A 28 15.60 -16.78 -12.15
C LYS A 28 15.90 -18.22 -12.56
N LEU A 29 14.99 -18.87 -13.29
CA LEU A 29 15.16 -20.23 -13.81
C LEU A 29 15.87 -20.27 -15.17
N GLY A 30 16.39 -19.15 -15.66
CA GLY A 30 17.09 -19.05 -16.95
C GLY A 30 16.18 -19.19 -18.18
N LEU A 31 14.87 -19.08 -18.00
CA LEU A 31 13.90 -19.12 -19.10
C LEU A 31 13.86 -17.76 -19.79
N ARG A 32 14.18 -17.74 -21.09
CA ARG A 32 14.11 -16.51 -21.91
C ARG A 32 12.67 -16.26 -22.34
N VAL A 33 11.92 -15.58 -21.49
CA VAL A 33 10.48 -15.33 -21.65
C VAL A 33 10.30 -13.85 -22.06
N LYS A 34 10.09 -13.59 -23.36
CA LYS A 34 9.88 -12.22 -23.87
C LYS A 34 8.60 -11.60 -23.29
N ARG A 35 8.63 -10.32 -22.90
CA ARG A 35 7.47 -9.62 -22.30
C ARG A 35 6.25 -9.68 -23.23
N GLY A 36 5.07 -9.90 -22.64
CA GLY A 36 3.76 -9.67 -23.26
C GLY A 36 3.10 -10.89 -23.91
N ALA A 37 3.84 -11.78 -24.56
CA ALA A 37 3.25 -12.90 -25.31
C ALA A 37 4.02 -14.23 -25.19
N ALA A 38 4.92 -14.35 -24.22
CA ALA A 38 5.64 -15.60 -24.06
C ALA A 38 4.71 -16.72 -23.63
N LEU A 39 4.71 -17.77 -24.44
CA LEU A 39 4.05 -19.01 -24.15
C LEU A 39 4.99 -19.88 -23.33
N VAL A 40 4.46 -20.48 -22.28
CA VAL A 40 5.17 -21.33 -21.34
C VAL A 40 4.75 -22.77 -21.63
N SER A 41 5.71 -23.62 -21.97
CA SER A 41 5.46 -25.03 -22.20
C SER A 41 5.10 -25.75 -20.89
N PRO A 42 4.39 -26.90 -20.92
CA PRO A 42 4.06 -27.65 -19.72
C PRO A 42 5.28 -27.99 -18.85
N ALA A 43 6.41 -28.36 -19.46
CA ALA A 43 7.65 -28.63 -18.75
C ALA A 43 8.23 -27.38 -18.05
N GLN A 44 8.03 -26.19 -18.62
CA GLN A 44 8.41 -24.94 -17.96
C GLN A 44 7.45 -24.58 -16.82
N GLN A 45 6.15 -24.85 -16.99
CA GLN A 45 5.15 -24.64 -15.92
C GLN A 45 5.49 -25.48 -14.69
N GLU A 46 5.84 -26.75 -14.88
CA GLU A 46 6.22 -27.65 -13.78
C GLU A 46 7.47 -27.17 -13.05
N LYS A 47 8.48 -26.68 -13.77
CA LYS A 47 9.69 -26.07 -13.17
C LYS A 47 9.40 -24.79 -12.40
N MET A 48 8.48 -23.97 -12.88
CA MET A 48 8.12 -22.68 -12.25
C MET A 48 7.20 -22.85 -11.04
N ARG A 49 6.41 -23.92 -10.99
CA ARG A 49 5.39 -24.18 -9.97
C ARG A 49 5.86 -23.98 -8.52
N PRO A 50 6.97 -24.59 -8.04
CA PRO A 50 7.37 -24.43 -6.64
C PRO A 50 7.72 -22.99 -6.26
N GLU A 51 8.34 -22.24 -7.17
CA GLU A 51 8.69 -20.83 -6.93
C GLU A 51 7.45 -19.93 -6.97
N LEU A 52 6.48 -20.22 -7.85
CA LEU A 52 5.21 -19.50 -7.91
C LEU A 52 4.37 -19.76 -6.64
N GLU A 53 4.30 -21.00 -6.16
CA GLU A 53 3.61 -21.35 -4.91
C GLU A 53 4.27 -20.66 -3.70
N ARG A 54 5.61 -20.60 -3.65
CA ARG A 54 6.33 -19.87 -2.61
C ARG A 54 5.98 -18.37 -2.60
N LEU A 55 5.92 -17.74 -3.76
CA LEU A 55 5.53 -16.33 -3.90
C LEU A 55 4.07 -16.10 -3.51
N GLN A 56 3.18 -17.03 -3.88
CA GLN A 56 1.77 -16.98 -3.51
C GLN A 56 1.61 -17.03 -1.99
N GLN A 57 2.30 -17.95 -1.30
CA GLN A 57 2.29 -18.04 0.16
C GLN A 57 2.86 -16.79 0.83
N GLN A 58 3.97 -16.25 0.31
CA GLN A 58 4.54 -15.02 0.84
C GLN A 58 3.59 -13.82 0.68
N LYS A 59 2.89 -13.73 -0.45
CA LYS A 59 1.85 -12.72 -0.68
C LYS A 59 0.69 -12.90 0.31
N GLN A 60 0.19 -14.12 0.48
CA GLN A 60 -0.88 -14.40 1.44
C GLN A 60 -0.48 -14.07 2.87
N PHE A 61 0.77 -14.36 3.27
CA PHE A 61 1.29 -13.99 4.58
C PHE A 61 1.34 -12.47 4.77
N ARG A 62 1.83 -11.72 3.77
CA ARG A 62 1.84 -10.25 3.80
C ARG A 62 0.42 -9.67 3.84
N GLU A 63 -0.50 -10.22 3.06
CA GLU A 63 -1.90 -9.77 3.03
C GLU A 63 -2.64 -10.13 4.32
N ALA A 64 -2.36 -11.29 4.91
CA ALA A 64 -2.87 -11.67 6.22
C ALA A 64 -2.33 -10.76 7.33
N SER A 65 -1.04 -10.42 7.26
CA SER A 65 -0.43 -9.46 8.18
C SER A 65 -0.97 -8.05 7.98
N ALA A 66 -1.28 -7.65 6.73
CA ALA A 66 -1.88 -6.35 6.43
C ALA A 66 -3.36 -6.27 6.87
N LYS A 67 -4.11 -7.37 6.75
CA LYS A 67 -5.48 -7.47 7.31
C LYS A 67 -5.51 -7.46 8.84
N LYS A 68 -4.42 -7.89 9.47
CA LYS A 68 -4.18 -7.77 10.92
C LYS A 68 -3.57 -6.41 11.29
N GLY A 69 -3.23 -5.59 10.29
CA GLY A 69 -2.82 -4.19 10.45
C GLY A 69 -4.03 -3.35 10.88
N ARG A 70 -3.83 -2.62 11.96
CA ARG A 70 -4.83 -1.94 12.80
C ARG A 70 -5.81 -1.12 11.96
N ARG A 71 -7.10 -1.30 12.22
CA ARG A 71 -8.16 -0.45 11.67
C ARG A 71 -8.03 0.93 12.33
N LEU A 72 -7.44 1.89 11.62
CA LEU A 72 -7.53 3.30 12.03
C LEU A 72 -9.02 3.68 12.00
N VAL A 73 -9.56 4.05 13.16
CA VAL A 73 -10.92 4.59 13.26
C VAL A 73 -10.79 6.07 13.56
N TYR A 74 -11.45 6.90 12.76
CA TYR A 74 -11.56 8.32 13.05
C TYR A 74 -12.61 8.50 14.15
N GLU A 75 -12.19 9.06 15.29
CA GLU A 75 -13.08 9.39 16.40
C GLU A 75 -13.10 10.91 16.62
N SER A 76 -14.30 11.46 16.78
CA SER A 76 -14.54 12.88 17.02
C SER A 76 -15.47 13.01 18.22
N SER A 77 -14.90 13.39 19.36
CA SER A 77 -15.59 13.70 20.61
C SER A 77 -15.33 15.15 21.01
N ALA A 78 -16.08 15.67 21.99
CA ALA A 78 -15.93 17.04 22.49
C ALA A 78 -14.51 17.33 23.04
N SER A 79 -13.74 16.30 23.37
CA SER A 79 -12.43 16.38 24.00
C SER A 79 -11.27 15.95 23.08
N HIS A 80 -11.57 15.30 21.96
CA HIS A 80 -10.56 14.75 21.05
C HIS A 80 -11.12 14.55 19.65
N THR A 81 -10.39 15.02 18.64
CA THR A 81 -10.63 14.69 17.23
C THR A 81 -9.34 14.08 16.67
N GLY A 82 -9.43 12.87 16.12
CA GLY A 82 -8.24 12.19 15.62
C GLY A 82 -8.49 10.75 15.20
N PHE A 83 -7.52 10.18 14.48
CA PHE A 83 -7.51 8.76 14.20
C PHE A 83 -6.96 8.01 15.42
N VAL A 84 -7.79 7.15 16.00
CA VAL A 84 -7.39 6.27 17.08
C VAL A 84 -7.11 4.89 16.47
N ASP A 85 -5.90 4.41 16.68
CA ASP A 85 -5.58 3.03 16.32
C ASP A 85 -6.24 2.09 17.33
N GLY A 86 -7.20 1.27 16.87
CA GLY A 86 -7.70 0.15 17.65
C GLY A 86 -6.54 -0.79 18.04
N ASP A 87 -6.31 -0.94 19.34
CA ASP A 87 -5.36 -1.83 20.02
C ASP A 87 -3.87 -1.71 19.64
N GLY A 88 -3.08 -1.12 20.55
CA GLY A 88 -1.61 -1.27 20.58
C GLY A 88 -0.82 -0.01 20.23
N ALA A 89 -0.99 1.05 21.01
CA ALA A 89 -0.27 2.33 20.93
C ALA A 89 1.14 2.19 20.32
N THR A 90 1.29 2.60 19.06
CA THR A 90 2.59 3.08 18.59
C THR A 90 2.86 4.34 19.41
N HIS A 91 3.66 4.20 20.47
CA HIS A 91 4.23 5.34 21.17
C HIS A 91 4.92 6.20 20.10
N LEU A 92 4.27 7.31 19.70
CA LEU A 92 5.04 8.40 19.14
C LEU A 92 6.07 8.76 20.22
N PRO A 93 7.36 8.93 19.87
CA PRO A 93 8.39 9.26 20.85
C PRO A 93 8.17 10.66 21.47
N PHE A 94 7.17 11.39 20.99
CA PHE A 94 6.80 12.72 21.43
C PHE A 94 5.41 12.68 22.05
N SER A 95 5.26 13.38 23.17
CA SER A 95 3.95 13.68 23.73
C SER A 95 3.15 14.58 22.77
N ASN A 96 1.81 14.53 22.84
CA ASN A 96 0.95 15.42 22.05
C ASN A 96 1.28 16.92 22.27
N GLN A 97 1.79 17.28 23.45
CA GLN A 97 2.25 18.64 23.75
C GLN A 97 3.52 19.03 22.98
N GLU A 98 4.49 18.12 22.85
CA GLU A 98 5.71 18.38 22.08
C GLU A 98 5.41 18.51 20.59
N LEU A 99 4.48 17.68 20.10
CA LEU A 99 3.99 17.75 18.72
C LEU A 99 3.33 19.10 18.44
N TYR A 100 2.53 19.61 19.39
CA TYR A 100 1.94 20.94 19.29
C TYR A 100 3.01 22.06 19.28
N ARG A 101 4.06 21.97 20.11
CA ARG A 101 5.17 22.95 20.09
C ARG A 101 5.94 22.95 18.78
N HIS A 102 6.07 21.80 18.12
CA HIS A 102 6.74 21.71 16.81
C HIS A 102 5.85 22.19 15.66
N LEU A 103 4.54 22.05 15.77
CA LEU A 103 3.59 22.52 14.76
C LEU A 103 3.18 23.99 14.93
N HIS A 104 3.24 24.53 16.14
CA HIS A 104 2.84 25.91 16.43
C HIS A 104 3.53 26.95 15.55
N PRO A 105 4.85 26.89 15.27
CA PRO A 105 5.52 27.85 14.39
C PRO A 105 5.08 27.73 12.92
N LEU A 106 4.62 26.55 12.49
CA LEU A 106 4.14 26.32 11.12
C LEU A 106 2.71 26.84 10.94
N LEU A 107 1.88 26.72 11.98
CA LEU A 107 0.51 27.23 11.99
C LEU A 107 0.45 28.75 12.20
N SER A 108 1.33 29.32 13.04
CA SER A 108 1.35 30.77 13.26
C SER A 108 1.79 31.57 12.03
N ASN A 109 2.61 30.98 11.15
CA ASN A 109 3.03 31.63 9.90
C ASN A 109 1.94 31.64 8.82
N SER A 110 0.86 30.87 9.00
CA SER A 110 -0.31 30.86 8.10
C SER A 110 -1.41 31.84 8.52
N ASP A 111 -1.33 32.45 9.70
CA ASP A 111 -2.33 33.42 10.20
C ASP A 111 -1.95 34.90 9.95
N ASP A 112 -0.80 35.18 9.34
CA ASP A 112 -0.33 36.56 9.06
C ASP A 112 -0.66 37.06 7.64
N ARG A 113 -1.63 36.45 6.95
CA ARG A 113 -2.19 36.99 5.69
C ARG A 113 -3.69 36.75 5.61
N ASP A 114 -4.45 37.53 6.36
CA ASP A 114 -5.68 38.21 5.91
C ASP A 114 -6.27 39.04 7.07
N GLU A 115 -5.57 40.12 7.45
CA GLU A 115 -6.20 41.28 8.09
C GLU A 115 -6.22 42.43 7.07
N ASP A 116 -7.39 42.62 6.43
CA ASP A 116 -7.83 43.95 6.00
C ASP A 116 -9.06 44.31 6.85
N PRO A 117 -8.90 44.97 8.01
CA PRO A 117 -10.01 45.41 8.84
C PRO A 117 -10.51 46.78 8.31
N GLY A 118 -11.20 46.75 7.18
CA GLY A 118 -11.93 47.89 6.63
C GLY A 118 -13.28 48.13 7.34
N CYS A 119 -13.23 48.85 8.46
CA CYS A 119 -14.29 49.67 9.08
C CYS A 119 -15.77 49.22 9.03
N LEU A 120 -16.28 48.87 10.23
CA LEU A 120 -17.67 49.02 10.65
C LEU A 120 -18.24 50.41 10.33
N ARG A 121 -19.34 50.49 9.56
CA ARG A 121 -20.50 51.39 9.83
C ARG A 121 -21.79 50.93 9.11
N ARG A 122 -22.74 50.45 9.91
CA ARG A 122 -24.20 50.68 9.80
C ARG A 122 -24.68 50.95 11.24
N PRO A 123 -25.76 51.71 11.53
CA PRO A 123 -26.93 52.01 10.70
C PRO A 123 -27.45 53.48 10.75
N VAL A 124 -28.40 53.85 9.88
CA VAL A 124 -29.77 54.33 10.19
C VAL A 124 -30.69 53.88 9.06
#